data_AF-A0A960GE01-F1
#
_entry.id   AF-A0A960GE01-F1
#
_cell.length_a   1.000
_cell.length_b   1.000
_cell.length_c   1.000
_cell.angle_alpha   90.00
_cell.angle_beta   90.00
_cell.angle_gamma   90.00
#
_symmetry.space_group_name_H-M   'P 1'
#
loop_
_entity.id
_entity.type
_entity.pdbx_description
1 polymer ?
#
loop_
_entity_poly.entity_id
_entity_poly.type
_entity_poly.pdbx_seq_one_letter_code
_entity_poly.pdbx_strand_id
1 'polypeptide(L)'
;MTEAQDRRRAVFGVGIGASALAENARDPALQRAIQEDLLEDLTVHGRLVFSSEAELGDFVAAVRALPSSLAKAWEAVLSSRRVMVSVREPETTPSLDEFIDPMRLESRTAPEIELVLLETEQAELLGVGDADFSARSPGGLVEIGRLSTASRTATVLAARTALREPMREGTSRELEWQQRLEPLVEASSLVVIYDKYVGMQTARRYLYDYNSGDGLTWLVTRIGNHPGKRLRIITATSQPDRRGRAYDEQVLAASFQLLHEATGRRVNLDPVFVADRETDPRGRVLHKFGHDRHVRFGERAALALGMGIQTFANANFPETITVARLPIADAKSREERAIRTAHRAPRGGWMSWRPSE
;
A
#
# COMPACT_ATOMS: atom_id res chain seq x y z
N MET A 1 8.21 26.68 -10.36
CA MET A 1 7.30 25.52 -10.20
C MET A 1 7.67 24.88 -8.88
N THR A 2 6.84 25.13 -7.87
CA THR A 2 7.14 24.95 -6.45
C THR A 2 7.04 23.48 -6.04
N GLU A 3 8.02 22.99 -5.27
CA GLU A 3 8.13 21.63 -4.72
C GLU A 3 6.87 21.09 -4.00
N ALA A 4 5.91 21.95 -3.66
CA ALA A 4 4.64 21.57 -3.06
C ALA A 4 3.69 20.80 -4.01
N GLN A 5 3.88 20.88 -5.33
CA GLN A 5 3.10 20.08 -6.30
C GLN A 5 3.55 18.60 -6.38
N ASP A 6 4.70 18.24 -5.80
CA ASP A 6 5.36 16.95 -5.98
C ASP A 6 4.97 15.85 -4.97
N ARG A 7 4.13 16.13 -3.98
CA ARG A 7 3.77 15.17 -2.92
C ARG A 7 2.41 14.51 -3.13
N ARG A 8 2.20 13.90 -4.29
CA ARG A 8 1.08 12.96 -4.48
C ARG A 8 1.45 11.59 -3.90
N ARG A 9 1.42 11.46 -2.57
CA ARG A 9 1.70 10.17 -1.93
C ARG A 9 0.42 9.38 -1.67
N ALA A 10 0.44 8.09 -1.98
CA ALA A 10 -0.67 7.18 -1.73
C ALA A 10 -0.90 6.91 -0.23
N VAL A 11 0.13 7.10 0.60
CA VAL A 11 0.07 7.03 2.06
C VAL A 11 0.72 8.27 2.63
N PHE A 12 0.09 8.88 3.64
CA PHE A 12 0.53 10.11 4.30
C PHE A 12 0.50 9.96 5.82
N GLY A 13 1.38 10.70 6.51
CA GLY A 13 1.31 10.83 7.96
C GLY A 13 0.27 11.86 8.38
N VAL A 14 -0.51 11.54 9.41
CA VAL A 14 -1.52 12.44 9.97
C VAL A 14 -1.43 12.49 11.48
N GLY A 15 -1.46 13.70 12.02
CA GLY A 15 -1.67 13.98 13.43
C GLY A 15 -3.11 14.41 13.66
N ILE A 16 -3.74 13.93 14.73
CA ILE A 16 -5.12 14.28 15.08
C ILE A 16 -5.14 14.72 16.54
N GLY A 17 -5.52 15.97 16.77
CA GLY A 17 -5.73 16.50 18.11
C GLY A 17 -6.82 15.73 18.86
N ALA A 18 -6.65 15.52 20.16
CA ALA A 18 -7.63 14.78 20.95
C ALA A 18 -8.95 15.54 21.05
N SER A 19 -8.89 16.88 21.14
CA SER A 19 -10.08 17.74 21.16
C SER A 19 -10.89 17.66 19.87
N ALA A 20 -10.23 17.43 18.72
CA ALA A 20 -10.89 17.31 17.42
C ALA A 20 -11.91 16.15 17.37
N LEU A 21 -11.69 15.09 18.14
CA LEU A 21 -12.66 13.98 18.26
C LEU A 21 -13.89 14.36 19.08
N ALA A 22 -13.70 15.21 20.09
CA ALA A 22 -14.72 15.63 21.04
C ALA A 22 -15.58 16.81 20.52
N GLU A 23 -15.19 17.42 19.41
CA GLU A 23 -15.94 18.50 18.77
C GLU A 23 -17.39 18.08 18.52
N ASN A 24 -18.32 18.74 19.22
CA ASN A 24 -19.74 18.43 19.12
C ASN A 24 -20.31 19.01 17.82
N ALA A 25 -20.64 18.15 16.85
CA ALA A 25 -21.45 18.59 15.73
C ALA A 25 -22.89 18.83 16.20
N ARG A 26 -23.56 19.83 15.63
CA ARG A 26 -24.99 20.06 15.84
C ARG A 26 -25.86 18.88 15.38
N ASP A 27 -25.33 18.02 14.50
CA ASP A 27 -25.96 16.80 14.01
C ASP A 27 -25.06 15.57 14.26
N PRO A 28 -25.42 14.70 15.23
CA PRO A 28 -24.66 13.48 15.53
C PRO A 28 -24.56 12.50 14.35
N ALA A 29 -25.56 12.47 13.45
CA ALA A 29 -25.54 11.57 12.29
C ALA A 29 -24.51 12.05 11.26
N LEU A 30 -24.43 13.37 11.03
CA LEU A 30 -23.43 13.97 10.17
C LEU A 30 -22.01 13.77 10.72
N GLN A 31 -21.80 13.97 12.03
CA GLN A 31 -20.50 13.71 12.67
C GLN A 31 -20.06 12.27 12.48
N ARG A 32 -21.00 11.34 12.64
CA ARG A 32 -20.73 9.92 12.42
C ARG A 32 -20.31 9.65 10.98
N ALA A 33 -21.04 10.17 10.01
CA ALA A 33 -20.72 9.97 8.59
C ALA A 33 -19.33 10.54 8.24
N ILE A 34 -18.99 11.73 8.75
CA ILE A 34 -17.68 12.36 8.51
C ILE A 34 -16.55 11.50 9.10
N GLN A 35 -16.72 11.01 10.34
CA GLN A 35 -15.70 10.17 10.96
C GLN A 35 -15.60 8.81 10.29
N GLU A 36 -16.70 8.18 9.88
CA GLU A 36 -16.67 6.92 9.14
C GLU A 36 -15.96 7.07 7.79
N ASP A 37 -16.21 8.17 7.06
CA ASP A 37 -15.49 8.50 5.81
C ASP A 37 -13.98 8.70 6.06
N LEU A 38 -13.62 9.43 7.11
CA LEU A 38 -12.22 9.63 7.50
C LEU A 38 -11.56 8.30 7.86
N LEU A 39 -12.23 7.44 8.63
CA LEU A 39 -11.72 6.12 8.99
C LEU A 39 -11.48 5.25 7.76
N GLU A 40 -12.36 5.30 6.74
CA GLU A 40 -12.11 4.61 5.47
C GLU A 40 -10.82 5.13 4.82
N ASP A 41 -10.64 6.44 4.72
CA ASP A 41 -9.43 7.04 4.16
C ASP A 41 -8.19 6.65 4.95
N LEU A 42 -8.24 6.68 6.28
CA LEU A 42 -7.10 6.34 7.13
C LEU A 42 -6.69 4.88 6.95
N THR A 43 -7.64 3.95 6.81
CA THR A 43 -7.32 2.52 6.62
C THR A 43 -6.54 2.22 5.34
N VAL A 44 -6.60 3.12 4.36
CA VAL A 44 -5.93 2.98 3.07
C VAL A 44 -4.70 3.89 3.00
N HIS A 45 -4.86 5.14 3.36
CA HIS A 45 -3.91 6.22 3.11
C HIS A 45 -3.24 6.75 4.38
N GLY A 46 -3.79 6.50 5.56
CA GLY A 46 -3.30 7.11 6.80
C GLY A 46 -2.18 6.33 7.47
N ARG A 47 -1.23 7.06 8.03
CA ARG A 47 -0.36 6.66 9.15
C ARG A 47 -0.62 7.64 10.29
N LEU A 48 -1.20 7.17 11.39
CA LEU A 48 -1.40 7.99 12.58
C LEU A 48 -0.03 8.20 13.24
N VAL A 49 0.35 9.46 13.41
CA VAL A 49 1.62 9.85 14.02
C VAL A 49 1.31 10.71 15.24
N PHE A 50 1.74 10.24 16.40
CA PHE A 50 1.63 10.95 17.68
C PHE A 50 3.01 11.48 18.07
N SER A 51 3.04 12.63 18.74
CA SER A 51 4.26 13.29 19.19
C SER A 51 4.77 12.78 20.54
N SER A 52 3.95 12.00 21.27
CA SER A 52 4.33 11.34 22.53
C SER A 52 3.36 10.21 22.90
N GLU A 53 3.76 9.33 23.82
CA GLU A 53 2.88 8.32 24.40
C GLU A 53 1.73 8.95 25.20
N ALA A 54 1.95 10.12 25.80
CA ALA A 54 0.91 10.87 26.49
C ALA A 54 -0.19 11.32 25.50
N GLU A 55 0.21 11.88 24.35
CA GLU A 55 -0.72 12.29 23.30
C GLU A 55 -1.52 11.10 22.75
N LEU A 56 -0.87 9.95 22.54
CA LEU A 56 -1.57 8.72 22.18
C LEU A 56 -2.58 8.30 23.27
N GLY A 57 -2.19 8.41 24.55
CA GLY A 57 -3.06 8.13 25.69
C GLY A 57 -4.30 9.02 25.72
N ASP A 58 -4.11 10.32 25.53
CA ASP A 58 -5.18 11.33 25.49
C ASP A 58 -6.12 11.09 24.29
N PHE A 59 -5.56 10.79 23.12
CA PHE A 59 -6.34 10.43 21.94
C PHE A 59 -7.18 9.17 22.17
N VAL A 60 -6.61 8.11 22.76
CA VAL A 60 -7.33 6.87 23.09
C VAL A 60 -8.42 7.13 24.14
N ALA A 61 -8.18 8.01 25.10
CA ALA A 61 -9.20 8.41 26.07
C ALA A 61 -10.36 9.17 25.39
N ALA A 62 -10.05 10.09 24.47
CA ALA A 62 -11.05 10.80 23.67
C ALA A 62 -11.88 9.83 22.81
N VAL A 63 -11.24 8.84 22.16
CA VAL A 63 -11.94 7.78 21.41
C VAL A 63 -12.94 7.02 22.30
N ARG A 64 -12.57 6.69 23.53
CA ARG A 64 -13.46 5.98 24.47
C ARG A 64 -14.64 6.81 24.96
N ALA A 65 -14.51 8.14 24.92
CA ALA A 65 -15.58 9.06 25.28
C ALA A 65 -16.61 9.26 24.16
N LEU A 66 -16.30 8.81 22.93
CA LEU A 66 -17.23 8.88 21.80
C LEU A 66 -18.47 7.97 22.01
N PRO A 67 -19.58 8.24 21.30
CA PRO A 67 -20.70 7.31 21.24
C PRO A 67 -20.25 5.89 20.87
N SER A 68 -20.83 4.87 21.53
CA SER A 68 -20.33 3.48 21.49
C SER A 68 -20.06 2.93 20.08
N SER A 69 -20.88 3.27 19.08
CA SER A 69 -20.66 2.84 17.70
C SER A 69 -19.41 3.45 17.07
N LEU A 70 -19.14 4.74 17.31
CA LEU A 70 -17.97 5.45 16.79
C LEU A 70 -16.70 5.04 17.54
N ALA A 71 -16.78 4.91 18.87
CA ALA A 71 -15.68 4.38 19.68
C ALA A 71 -15.21 3.03 19.14
N LYS A 72 -16.14 2.09 18.89
CA LYS A 72 -15.83 0.78 18.29
C LYS A 72 -15.22 0.88 16.89
N ALA A 73 -15.65 1.83 16.06
CA ALA A 73 -15.09 2.02 14.72
C ALA A 73 -13.63 2.49 14.80
N TRP A 74 -13.33 3.48 15.65
CA TRP A 74 -11.97 3.94 15.91
C TRP A 74 -11.10 2.85 16.54
N GLU A 75 -11.60 2.14 17.56
CA GLU A 75 -10.89 1.01 18.18
C GLU A 75 -10.58 -0.08 17.16
N ALA A 76 -11.51 -0.40 16.26
CA ALA A 76 -11.29 -1.36 15.19
C ALA A 76 -10.17 -0.89 14.25
N VAL A 77 -10.09 0.41 13.94
CA VAL A 77 -9.03 0.97 13.09
C VAL A 77 -7.68 0.97 13.81
N LEU A 78 -7.62 1.41 15.07
CA LEU A 78 -6.40 1.45 15.90
C LEU A 78 -5.83 0.06 16.19
N SER A 79 -6.71 -0.93 16.41
CA SER A 79 -6.31 -2.33 16.62
C SER A 79 -6.05 -3.08 15.32
N SER A 80 -6.53 -2.56 14.18
CA SER A 80 -6.28 -3.19 12.89
C SER A 80 -4.82 -3.04 12.50
N ARG A 81 -4.29 -4.05 11.80
CA ARG A 81 -3.02 -3.91 11.06
C ARG A 81 -3.15 -3.06 9.77
N ARG A 82 -4.28 -2.35 9.59
CA ARG A 82 -4.55 -1.54 8.39
C ARG A 82 -3.97 -0.15 8.54
N VAL A 83 -4.07 0.45 9.71
CA VAL A 83 -3.47 1.76 10.02
C VAL A 83 -2.18 1.56 10.79
N MET A 84 -1.12 2.21 10.36
CA MET A 84 0.11 2.28 11.15
C MET A 84 -0.05 3.37 12.19
N VAL A 85 0.23 3.04 13.43
CA VAL A 85 0.35 3.98 14.54
C VAL A 85 1.83 4.06 14.90
N SER A 86 2.37 5.28 14.96
CA SER A 86 3.74 5.54 15.40
C SER A 86 3.76 6.70 16.38
N VAL A 87 4.53 6.54 17.45
CA VAL A 87 4.83 7.60 18.41
C VAL A 87 6.24 8.11 18.12
N ARG A 88 6.39 9.43 17.99
CA ARG A 88 7.70 10.09 17.97
C ARG A 88 8.10 10.27 19.44
N GLU A 89 9.26 9.78 19.84
CA GLU A 89 9.79 10.05 21.18
C GLU A 89 10.62 11.34 21.16
N PRO A 90 10.02 12.47 21.57
CA PRO A 90 10.69 13.39 22.47
C PRO A 90 9.88 13.49 23.76
N GLU A 91 10.52 13.20 24.89
CA GLU A 91 9.91 13.11 26.24
C GLU A 91 9.18 14.39 26.71
N THR A 92 9.22 15.51 25.98
CA THR A 92 8.72 16.82 26.43
C THR A 92 8.30 17.76 25.29
N THR A 93 7.35 17.37 24.45
CA THR A 93 6.78 18.27 23.41
C THR A 93 5.28 18.50 23.63
N PRO A 94 4.80 19.74 23.41
CA PRO A 94 3.39 20.09 23.61
C PRO A 94 2.48 19.25 22.71
N SER A 95 1.28 18.92 23.19
CA SER A 95 0.25 18.25 22.40
C SER A 95 -0.07 19.05 21.12
N LEU A 96 -0.57 18.40 20.07
CA LEU A 96 -1.03 19.09 18.85
C LEU A 96 -2.04 20.20 19.16
N ASP A 97 -2.86 20.00 20.19
CA ASP A 97 -3.90 20.94 20.64
C ASP A 97 -3.34 22.21 21.31
N GLU A 98 -2.04 22.25 21.63
CA GLU A 98 -1.39 23.38 22.33
C GLU A 98 -0.70 24.37 21.36
N PHE A 99 -0.63 24.06 20.06
CA PHE A 99 0.08 24.90 19.10
C PHE A 99 -0.77 26.06 18.59
N ILE A 100 -0.33 27.29 18.86
CA ILE A 100 -0.96 28.53 18.34
C ILE A 100 -0.22 29.15 17.15
N ASP A 101 0.93 28.59 16.75
CA ASP A 101 1.77 29.11 15.66
C ASP A 101 1.99 28.02 14.60
N PRO A 102 1.53 28.22 13.35
CA PRO A 102 1.62 27.21 12.30
C PRO A 102 3.06 26.93 11.86
N MET A 103 3.99 27.87 12.02
CA MET A 103 5.40 27.65 11.72
C MET A 103 6.07 26.76 12.78
N ARG A 104 5.70 26.95 14.06
CA ARG A 104 6.15 26.05 15.14
C ARG A 104 5.58 24.65 14.97
N LEU A 105 4.31 24.53 14.63
CA LEU A 105 3.68 23.24 14.32
C LEU A 105 4.46 22.52 13.22
N GLU A 106 4.68 23.17 12.07
CA GLU A 106 5.43 22.59 10.95
C GLU A 106 6.84 22.16 11.36
N SER A 107 7.58 23.01 12.07
CA SER A 107 8.96 22.70 12.50
C SER A 107 9.07 21.46 13.38
N ARG A 108 7.97 21.06 14.03
CA ARG A 108 7.91 19.92 14.94
C ARG A 108 7.35 18.67 14.27
N THR A 109 6.39 18.82 13.39
CA THR A 109 5.64 17.69 12.84
C THR A 109 6.17 17.23 11.47
N ALA A 110 6.73 18.13 10.67
CA ALA A 110 7.35 17.78 9.40
C ALA A 110 8.70 17.04 9.59
N PRO A 111 9.10 16.18 8.62
CA PRO A 111 8.37 15.79 7.42
C PRO A 111 7.43 14.58 7.62
N GLU A 112 7.34 14.01 8.82
CA GLU A 112 6.61 12.76 9.04
C GLU A 112 5.10 12.92 9.01
N ILE A 113 4.60 14.10 9.38
CA ILE A 113 3.18 14.46 9.35
C ILE A 113 2.96 15.43 8.19
N GLU A 114 2.05 15.07 7.29
CA GLU A 114 1.68 15.87 6.12
C GLU A 114 0.32 16.57 6.34
N LEU A 115 -0.51 16.01 7.22
CA LEU A 115 -1.83 16.54 7.58
C LEU A 115 -1.99 16.59 9.12
N VAL A 116 -2.45 17.71 9.65
CA VAL A 116 -2.84 17.87 11.05
C VAL A 116 -4.33 18.21 11.11
N LEU A 117 -5.10 17.41 11.84
CA LEU A 117 -6.53 17.60 12.03
C LEU A 117 -6.82 18.06 13.45
N LEU A 118 -7.47 19.21 13.58
CA LEU A 118 -7.76 19.88 14.86
C LEU A 118 -9.25 20.21 14.97
N GLU A 119 -9.65 20.63 16.17
CA GLU A 119 -10.94 21.28 16.43
C GLU A 119 -11.04 22.61 15.67
N THR A 120 -12.27 23.06 15.34
CA THR A 120 -12.53 24.26 14.53
C THR A 120 -11.82 25.50 15.05
N GLU A 121 -11.97 25.84 16.33
CA GLU A 121 -11.35 27.05 16.91
C GLU A 121 -9.82 27.00 16.83
N GLN A 122 -9.24 25.82 17.09
CA GLN A 122 -7.79 25.63 17.03
C GLN A 122 -7.26 25.72 15.60
N ALA A 123 -7.98 25.15 14.63
CA ALA A 123 -7.63 25.24 13.22
C ALA A 123 -7.69 26.70 12.71
N GLU A 124 -8.67 27.49 13.18
CA GLU A 124 -8.80 28.91 12.86
C GLU A 124 -7.63 29.74 13.39
N LEU A 125 -7.21 29.49 14.64
CA LEU A 125 -6.01 30.11 15.22
C LEU A 125 -4.75 29.84 14.38
N LEU A 126 -4.71 28.68 13.71
CA LEU A 126 -3.60 28.26 12.85
C LEU A 126 -3.77 28.67 11.38
N GLY A 127 -4.79 29.47 11.07
CA GLY A 127 -4.97 30.12 9.77
C GLY A 127 -5.91 29.40 8.80
N VAL A 128 -6.69 28.42 9.27
CA VAL A 128 -7.78 27.83 8.45
C VAL A 128 -8.98 28.77 8.48
N GLY A 129 -9.27 29.45 7.36
CA GLY A 129 -10.42 30.36 7.27
C GLY A 129 -11.77 29.64 7.45
N ASP A 130 -12.79 30.38 7.87
CA ASP A 130 -14.15 29.87 8.09
C ASP A 130 -14.73 29.17 6.85
N ALA A 131 -14.43 29.69 5.65
CA ALA A 131 -14.89 29.15 4.37
C ALA A 131 -13.95 28.09 3.77
N ASP A 132 -12.76 27.90 4.35
CA ASP A 132 -11.73 27.02 3.83
C ASP A 132 -11.81 25.63 4.48
N PHE A 133 -11.47 24.58 3.72
CA PHE A 133 -11.41 23.22 4.27
C PHE A 133 -10.12 22.95 5.05
N SER A 134 -9.04 23.63 4.66
CA SER A 134 -7.70 23.51 5.22
C SER A 134 -6.83 24.69 4.79
N ALA A 135 -5.72 24.88 5.50
CA ALA A 135 -4.66 25.81 5.15
C ALA A 135 -3.31 25.10 5.14
N ARG A 136 -2.36 25.61 4.36
CA ARG A 136 -0.97 25.13 4.42
C ARG A 136 -0.19 25.97 5.43
N SER A 137 0.70 25.32 6.18
CA SER A 137 1.71 26.01 6.97
C SER A 137 2.59 26.90 6.09
N PRO A 138 3.27 27.93 6.65
CA PRO A 138 4.09 28.86 5.86
C PRO A 138 5.16 28.21 4.97
N GLY A 139 5.80 27.12 5.41
CA GLY A 139 6.75 26.36 4.60
C GLY A 139 6.11 25.38 3.61
N GLY A 140 4.78 25.22 3.65
CA GLY A 140 4.01 24.38 2.75
C GLY A 140 4.11 22.87 3.02
N LEU A 141 4.81 22.45 4.07
CA LEU A 141 5.09 21.03 4.33
C LEU A 141 3.93 20.33 5.03
N VAL A 142 3.14 21.07 5.82
CA VAL A 142 2.03 20.55 6.60
C VAL A 142 0.73 21.22 6.15
N GLU A 143 -0.30 20.42 5.94
CA GLU A 143 -1.66 20.89 5.79
C GLU A 143 -2.36 20.83 7.15
N ILE A 144 -3.05 21.90 7.52
CA ILE A 144 -3.83 22.01 8.75
C ILE A 144 -5.29 22.04 8.34
N GLY A 145 -6.10 21.15 8.90
CA GLY A 145 -7.52 21.06 8.59
C GLY A 145 -8.37 20.79 9.84
N ARG A 146 -9.68 20.85 9.65
CA ARG A 146 -10.65 20.47 10.68
C ARG A 146 -10.99 18.99 10.52
N LEU A 147 -11.25 18.30 11.62
CA LEU A 147 -11.73 16.91 11.54
C LEU A 147 -13.05 16.82 10.76
N SER A 148 -13.92 17.83 10.91
CA SER A 148 -15.20 17.96 10.20
C SER A 148 -15.07 18.07 8.67
N THR A 149 -13.91 18.51 8.15
CA THR A 149 -13.64 18.69 6.72
C THR A 149 -12.51 17.81 6.19
N ALA A 150 -12.04 16.84 6.99
CA ALA A 150 -10.83 16.06 6.72
C ALA A 150 -10.83 15.39 5.33
N SER A 151 -11.97 14.85 4.89
CA SER A 151 -12.11 14.14 3.60
C SER A 151 -11.99 15.06 2.36
N ARG A 152 -11.98 16.38 2.58
CA ARG A 152 -11.84 17.42 1.53
C ARG A 152 -10.47 18.09 1.53
N THR A 153 -9.59 17.72 2.45
CA THR A 153 -8.21 18.24 2.50
C THR A 153 -7.45 17.84 1.22
N ALA A 154 -6.57 18.71 0.75
CA ALA A 154 -5.77 18.49 -0.45
C ALA A 154 -4.92 17.21 -0.34
N THR A 155 -4.39 16.93 0.85
CA THR A 155 -3.60 15.72 1.15
C THR A 155 -4.44 14.45 0.98
N VAL A 156 -5.65 14.38 1.55
CA VAL A 156 -6.55 13.22 1.37
C VAL A 156 -6.96 13.07 -0.10
N LEU A 157 -7.33 14.16 -0.76
CA LEU A 157 -7.72 14.13 -2.17
C LEU A 157 -6.57 13.70 -3.10
N ALA A 158 -5.34 14.15 -2.82
CA ALA A 158 -4.14 13.73 -3.55
C ALA A 158 -3.86 12.23 -3.35
N ALA A 159 -3.99 11.71 -2.13
CA ALA A 159 -3.79 10.29 -1.83
C ALA A 159 -4.83 9.39 -2.52
N ARG A 160 -6.11 9.80 -2.50
CA ARG A 160 -7.19 9.14 -3.25
C ARG A 160 -6.91 9.12 -4.75
N THR A 161 -6.43 10.23 -5.29
CA THR A 161 -6.08 10.39 -6.70
C THR A 161 -4.92 9.46 -7.09
N ALA A 162 -3.86 9.40 -6.27
CA ALA A 162 -2.68 8.56 -6.52
C ALA A 162 -3.03 7.06 -6.66
N LEU A 163 -4.04 6.55 -5.94
CA LEU A 163 -4.45 5.15 -6.07
C LEU A 163 -5.41 4.88 -7.23
N ARG A 164 -6.13 5.89 -7.72
CA ARG A 164 -7.19 5.73 -8.73
C ARG A 164 -6.77 6.13 -10.13
N GLU A 165 -5.82 7.05 -10.27
CA GLU A 165 -5.38 7.49 -11.60
C GLU A 165 -4.63 6.37 -12.35
N PRO A 166 -4.84 6.25 -13.67
CA PRO A 166 -4.02 5.37 -14.49
C PRO A 166 -2.56 5.83 -14.48
N MET A 167 -1.63 4.89 -14.71
CA MET A 167 -0.23 5.24 -14.92
C MET A 167 -0.10 5.74 -16.37
N ARG A 168 0.22 7.01 -16.56
CA ARG A 168 0.14 7.65 -17.88
C ARG A 168 1.35 7.30 -18.74
N GLU A 169 1.12 7.20 -20.04
CA GLU A 169 2.19 7.06 -21.04
C GLU A 169 3.28 8.12 -20.83
N GLY A 170 4.55 7.71 -21.00
CA GLY A 170 5.72 8.57 -20.80
C GLY A 170 6.10 8.83 -19.34
N THR A 171 5.23 8.51 -18.37
CA THR A 171 5.54 8.67 -16.94
C THR A 171 6.63 7.68 -16.53
N SER A 172 7.54 8.11 -15.65
CA SER A 172 8.61 7.27 -15.12
C SER A 172 8.08 6.25 -14.12
N ARG A 173 8.55 5.00 -14.21
CA ARG A 173 8.25 3.97 -13.21
C ARG A 173 8.78 4.33 -11.81
N GLU A 174 9.86 5.12 -11.73
CA GLU A 174 10.40 5.59 -10.43
C GLU A 174 9.50 6.64 -9.80
N LEU A 175 8.85 7.49 -10.61
CA LEU A 175 7.89 8.46 -10.08
C LEU A 175 6.67 7.74 -9.51
N GLU A 176 6.12 6.76 -10.25
CA GLU A 176 5.03 5.91 -9.75
C GLU A 176 5.44 5.07 -8.54
N TRP A 177 6.70 4.64 -8.46
CA TRP A 177 7.24 4.01 -7.26
C TRP A 177 7.11 4.94 -6.06
N GLN A 178 7.76 6.11 -6.12
CA GLN A 178 7.83 7.07 -5.01
C GLN A 178 6.46 7.59 -4.57
N GLN A 179 5.57 7.84 -5.54
CA GLN A 179 4.26 8.43 -5.29
C GLN A 179 3.22 7.38 -4.85
N ARG A 180 3.21 6.19 -5.48
CA ARG A 180 2.13 5.23 -5.31
C ARG A 180 2.53 3.96 -4.58
N LEU A 181 3.61 3.30 -5.02
CA LEU A 181 3.91 1.93 -4.59
C LEU A 181 4.77 1.88 -3.33
N GLU A 182 5.81 2.71 -3.24
CA GLU A 182 6.73 2.81 -2.11
C GLU A 182 5.97 3.07 -0.80
N PRO A 183 5.06 4.05 -0.70
CA PRO A 183 4.36 4.31 0.54
C PRO A 183 3.47 3.12 0.98
N LEU A 184 2.91 2.35 0.03
CA LEU A 184 2.15 1.14 0.31
C LEU A 184 3.04 -0.02 0.78
N VAL A 185 4.24 -0.16 0.19
CA VAL A 185 5.24 -1.15 0.57
C VAL A 185 5.75 -0.85 1.97
N GLU A 186 6.12 0.39 2.27
CA GLU A 186 6.52 0.84 3.60
C GLU A 186 5.46 0.49 4.64
N ALA A 187 4.18 0.74 4.32
CA ALA A 187 3.06 0.50 5.21
C ALA A 187 2.62 -0.97 5.36
N SER A 188 3.24 -1.91 4.63
CA SER A 188 2.81 -3.32 4.60
C SER A 188 3.96 -4.26 4.93
N SER A 189 3.71 -5.28 5.76
CA SER A 189 4.71 -6.34 6.02
C SER A 189 4.74 -7.41 4.92
N LEU A 190 3.62 -7.61 4.24
CA LEU A 190 3.45 -8.58 3.16
C LEU A 190 3.00 -7.87 1.87
N VAL A 191 3.75 -8.09 0.80
CA VAL A 191 3.36 -7.77 -0.57
C VAL A 191 3.02 -9.07 -1.29
N VAL A 192 1.89 -9.11 -1.99
CA VAL A 192 1.47 -10.26 -2.80
C VAL A 192 1.36 -9.84 -4.25
N ILE A 193 2.08 -10.52 -5.12
CA ILE A 193 1.94 -10.41 -6.57
C ILE A 193 1.12 -11.61 -7.03
N TYR A 194 -0.05 -11.35 -7.61
CA TYR A 194 -0.86 -12.35 -8.30
C TYR A 194 -0.76 -12.06 -9.80
N ASP A 195 0.05 -12.83 -10.51
CA ASP A 195 0.25 -12.65 -11.95
C ASP A 195 0.59 -13.98 -12.60
N LYS A 196 -0.27 -14.42 -13.52
CA LYS A 196 -0.12 -15.69 -14.24
C LYS A 196 1.23 -15.81 -14.96
N TYR A 197 1.74 -14.72 -15.51
CA TYR A 197 2.84 -14.74 -16.46
C TYR A 197 4.20 -14.44 -15.84
N VAL A 198 4.23 -14.02 -14.58
CA VAL A 198 5.47 -13.54 -13.95
C VAL A 198 6.52 -14.65 -13.85
N GLY A 199 6.14 -15.88 -13.48
CA GLY A 199 7.07 -17.02 -13.43
C GLY A 199 7.69 -17.35 -14.79
N MET A 200 6.88 -17.38 -15.85
CA MET A 200 7.37 -17.59 -17.22
C MET A 200 8.38 -16.51 -17.64
N GLN A 201 8.14 -15.25 -17.26
CA GLN A 201 9.04 -14.13 -17.57
C GLN A 201 10.34 -14.22 -16.76
N THR A 202 10.27 -14.59 -15.48
CA THR A 202 11.44 -14.85 -14.64
C THR A 202 12.30 -15.97 -15.22
N ALA A 203 11.70 -17.10 -15.62
CA ALA A 203 12.42 -18.20 -16.26
C ALA A 203 13.06 -17.80 -17.59
N ARG A 204 12.34 -17.05 -18.43
CA ARG A 204 12.89 -16.52 -19.70
C ARG A 204 14.14 -15.70 -19.46
N ARG A 205 14.14 -14.82 -18.47
CA ARG A 205 15.26 -13.94 -18.14
C ARG A 205 16.42 -14.70 -17.51
N TYR A 206 16.18 -15.40 -16.41
CA TYR A 206 17.25 -15.90 -15.55
C TYR A 206 17.77 -17.28 -15.91
N LEU A 207 16.92 -18.15 -16.47
CA LEU A 207 17.31 -19.52 -16.79
C LEU A 207 17.60 -19.70 -18.28
N TYR A 208 16.83 -19.04 -19.13
CA TYR A 208 16.93 -19.20 -20.58
C TYR A 208 17.65 -18.05 -21.30
N ASP A 209 18.10 -17.03 -20.57
CA ASP A 209 18.85 -15.85 -21.06
C ASP A 209 18.19 -15.14 -22.26
N TYR A 210 16.86 -15.00 -22.22
CA TYR A 210 16.12 -14.22 -23.19
C TYR A 210 16.05 -12.76 -22.76
N ASN A 211 16.34 -11.87 -23.72
CA ASN A 211 16.02 -10.46 -23.59
C ASN A 211 14.51 -10.29 -23.41
N SER A 212 14.08 -10.15 -22.16
CA SER A 212 12.69 -10.05 -21.73
C SER A 212 12.57 -8.96 -20.69
N GLY A 213 11.43 -8.27 -20.73
CA GLY A 213 11.17 -7.11 -19.87
C GLY A 213 11.37 -7.41 -18.39
N ASP A 214 12.01 -6.48 -17.69
CA ASP A 214 12.53 -6.69 -16.33
C ASP A 214 11.68 -6.11 -15.21
N GLY A 215 10.36 -6.24 -15.32
CA GLY A 215 9.47 -5.60 -14.34
C GLY A 215 9.63 -6.16 -12.94
N LEU A 216 9.79 -7.49 -12.81
CA LEU A 216 9.87 -8.13 -11.50
C LEU A 216 11.19 -7.83 -10.79
N THR A 217 12.34 -7.94 -11.46
CA THR A 217 13.64 -7.67 -10.80
C THR A 217 13.71 -6.24 -10.30
N TRP A 218 13.24 -5.28 -11.10
CA TRP A 218 13.15 -3.89 -10.70
C TRP A 218 12.30 -3.75 -9.42
N LEU A 219 11.09 -4.32 -9.42
CA LEU A 219 10.17 -4.22 -8.28
C LEU A 219 10.73 -4.92 -7.02
N VAL A 220 11.30 -6.12 -7.16
CA VAL A 220 11.91 -6.87 -6.05
C VAL A 220 13.08 -6.10 -5.46
N THR A 221 13.91 -5.48 -6.30
CA THR A 221 15.04 -4.66 -5.84
C THR A 221 14.56 -3.48 -5.01
N ARG A 222 13.49 -2.79 -5.46
CA ARG A 222 12.90 -1.66 -4.74
C ARG A 222 12.25 -2.09 -3.43
N ILE A 223 11.47 -3.17 -3.42
CA ILE A 223 10.91 -3.75 -2.19
C ILE A 223 12.04 -4.16 -1.22
N GLY A 224 13.15 -4.69 -1.74
CA GLY A 224 14.34 -5.07 -0.97
C GLY A 224 15.10 -3.92 -0.34
N ASN A 225 14.79 -2.67 -0.68
CA ASN A 225 15.30 -1.51 0.05
C ASN A 225 14.56 -1.27 1.37
N HIS A 226 13.42 -1.95 1.60
CA HIS A 226 12.69 -1.91 2.86
C HIS A 226 12.95 -3.20 3.65
N PRO A 227 13.63 -3.14 4.79
CA PRO A 227 13.93 -4.32 5.60
C PRO A 227 12.67 -5.05 6.09
N GLY A 228 12.77 -6.38 6.23
CA GLY A 228 11.73 -7.21 6.85
C GLY A 228 10.49 -7.47 5.98
N LYS A 229 10.48 -7.03 4.71
CA LYS A 229 9.35 -7.29 3.79
C LYS A 229 9.33 -8.75 3.34
N ARG A 230 8.12 -9.33 3.34
CA ARG A 230 7.82 -10.60 2.69
C ARG A 230 7.15 -10.35 1.35
N LEU A 231 7.63 -11.00 0.30
CA LEU A 231 7.03 -10.95 -1.02
C LEU A 231 6.54 -12.34 -1.42
N ARG A 232 5.21 -12.49 -1.50
CA ARG A 232 4.59 -13.69 -2.05
C ARG A 232 4.31 -13.49 -3.54
N ILE A 233 4.72 -14.45 -4.36
CA ILE A 233 4.45 -14.41 -5.80
C ILE A 233 3.62 -15.63 -6.18
N ILE A 234 2.37 -15.41 -6.58
CA ILE A 234 1.46 -16.45 -7.01
C ILE A 234 1.42 -16.42 -8.55
N THR A 235 1.93 -17.47 -9.18
CA THR A 235 2.11 -17.56 -10.64
C THR A 235 1.70 -18.92 -11.17
N ALA A 236 1.43 -19.00 -12.47
CA ALA A 236 1.07 -20.26 -13.10
C ALA A 236 2.31 -21.06 -13.58
N THR A 237 2.26 -22.38 -13.46
CA THR A 237 3.04 -23.31 -14.29
C THR A 237 2.28 -23.53 -15.59
N SER A 238 3.01 -23.70 -16.69
CA SER A 238 2.40 -23.94 -18.00
C SER A 238 3.07 -25.08 -18.74
N GLN A 239 2.30 -25.67 -19.66
CA GLN A 239 2.84 -26.64 -20.61
C GLN A 239 3.97 -26.04 -21.46
N PRO A 240 4.80 -26.91 -22.06
CA PRO A 240 5.89 -26.45 -22.91
C PRO A 240 5.41 -25.49 -23.99
N ASP A 241 6.18 -24.42 -24.21
CA ASP A 241 5.88 -23.50 -25.30
C ASP A 241 6.16 -24.12 -26.68
N ARG A 242 5.93 -23.35 -27.75
CA ARG A 242 6.18 -23.80 -29.13
C ARG A 242 7.63 -24.24 -29.40
N ARG A 243 8.58 -23.91 -28.52
CA ARG A 243 9.98 -24.31 -28.60
C ARG A 243 10.31 -25.51 -27.69
N GLY A 244 9.29 -26.16 -27.13
CA GLY A 244 9.44 -27.32 -26.25
C GLY A 244 9.92 -26.98 -24.84
N ARG A 245 9.91 -25.71 -24.43
CA ARG A 245 10.42 -25.29 -23.12
C ARG A 245 9.33 -25.36 -22.07
N ALA A 246 9.52 -26.25 -21.09
CA ALA A 246 8.61 -26.40 -19.96
C ALA A 246 8.72 -25.19 -19.00
N TYR A 247 7.60 -24.82 -18.38
CA TYR A 247 7.54 -23.88 -17.27
C TYR A 247 6.88 -24.58 -16.08
N ASP A 248 7.43 -25.74 -15.72
CA ASP A 248 7.03 -26.52 -14.56
C ASP A 248 7.59 -25.92 -13.26
N GLU A 249 7.17 -26.48 -12.14
CA GLU A 249 7.57 -26.05 -10.80
C GLU A 249 9.08 -26.05 -10.57
N GLN A 250 9.83 -26.94 -11.24
CA GLN A 250 11.27 -27.06 -11.09
C GLN A 250 11.99 -25.91 -11.79
N VAL A 251 11.62 -25.66 -13.04
CA VAL A 251 12.12 -24.52 -13.84
C VAL A 251 11.80 -23.21 -13.14
N LEU A 252 10.56 -23.05 -12.65
CA LEU A 252 10.17 -21.83 -11.96
C LEU A 252 10.94 -21.66 -10.64
N ALA A 253 11.05 -22.70 -9.81
CA ALA A 253 11.81 -22.66 -8.57
C ALA A 253 13.27 -22.21 -8.81
N ALA A 254 13.96 -22.83 -9.76
CA ALA A 254 15.33 -22.48 -10.11
C ALA A 254 15.43 -21.01 -10.57
N SER A 255 14.51 -20.56 -11.43
CA SER A 255 14.50 -19.16 -11.90
C SER A 255 14.27 -18.14 -10.80
N PHE A 256 13.41 -18.44 -9.80
CA PHE A 256 13.17 -17.56 -8.66
C PHE A 256 14.36 -17.54 -7.69
N GLN A 257 15.11 -18.64 -7.56
CA GLN A 257 16.37 -18.64 -6.81
C GLN A 257 17.42 -17.73 -7.45
N LEU A 258 17.59 -17.81 -8.77
CA LEU A 258 18.51 -16.94 -9.52
C LEU A 258 18.10 -15.46 -9.40
N LEU A 259 16.79 -15.15 -9.49
CA LEU A 259 16.28 -13.80 -9.22
C LEU A 259 16.61 -13.35 -7.79
N HIS A 260 16.38 -14.21 -6.80
CA HIS A 260 16.61 -13.90 -5.39
C HIS A 260 18.10 -13.62 -5.12
N GLU A 261 18.99 -14.34 -5.80
CA GLU A 261 20.44 -14.10 -5.77
C GLU A 261 20.82 -12.80 -6.47
N ALA A 262 20.31 -12.55 -7.68
CA ALA A 262 20.58 -11.35 -8.44
C ALA A 262 20.10 -10.06 -7.74
N THR A 263 19.08 -10.16 -6.88
CA THR A 263 18.54 -9.06 -6.08
C THR A 263 19.16 -8.96 -4.68
N GLY A 264 20.21 -9.76 -4.40
CA GLY A 264 20.98 -9.69 -3.15
C GLY A 264 20.25 -10.25 -1.92
N ARG A 265 19.22 -11.09 -2.11
CA ARG A 265 18.46 -11.77 -1.05
C ARG A 265 17.88 -10.86 0.03
N ARG A 266 17.51 -9.63 -0.35
CA ARG A 266 17.04 -8.59 0.58
C ARG A 266 15.56 -8.73 0.97
N VAL A 267 14.80 -9.56 0.27
CA VAL A 267 13.35 -9.78 0.49
C VAL A 267 13.10 -11.24 0.80
N ASN A 268 12.21 -11.53 1.76
CA ASN A 268 11.77 -12.89 1.98
C ASN A 268 10.79 -13.32 0.86
N LEU A 269 11.34 -14.00 -0.15
CA LEU A 269 10.60 -14.45 -1.33
C LEU A 269 9.86 -15.77 -1.08
N ASP A 270 8.56 -15.78 -1.37
CA ASP A 270 7.64 -16.91 -1.16
C ASP A 270 6.88 -17.20 -2.46
N PRO A 271 7.47 -17.93 -3.43
CA PRO A 271 6.79 -18.26 -4.67
C PRO A 271 5.76 -19.37 -4.44
N VAL A 272 4.61 -19.25 -5.09
CA VAL A 272 3.50 -20.21 -5.09
C VAL A 272 3.18 -20.54 -6.54
N PHE A 273 3.31 -21.82 -6.88
CA PHE A 273 3.11 -22.33 -8.23
C PHE A 273 1.77 -23.01 -8.36
N VAL A 274 1.00 -22.63 -9.38
CA VAL A 274 -0.36 -23.16 -9.59
C VAL A 274 -0.44 -23.65 -11.03
N ALA A 275 -1.01 -24.83 -11.27
CA ALA A 275 -1.23 -25.27 -12.65
C ALA A 275 -2.12 -24.26 -13.41
N ASP A 276 -1.71 -23.82 -14.60
CA ASP A 276 -2.59 -22.99 -15.44
C ASP A 276 -3.85 -23.76 -15.82
N ARG A 277 -3.63 -25.01 -16.22
CA ARG A 277 -4.64 -25.94 -16.71
C ARG A 277 -4.41 -27.32 -16.10
N GLU A 278 -5.49 -28.00 -15.79
CA GLU A 278 -5.48 -29.42 -15.43
C GLU A 278 -6.47 -30.15 -16.32
N THR A 279 -6.11 -31.33 -16.79
CA THR A 279 -7.03 -32.20 -17.51
C THR A 279 -7.74 -33.10 -16.50
N ASP A 280 -9.07 -33.03 -16.45
CA ASP A 280 -9.87 -33.92 -15.61
C ASP A 280 -9.77 -35.38 -16.11
N PRO A 281 -10.17 -36.39 -15.31
CA PRO A 281 -10.14 -37.80 -15.72
C PRO A 281 -11.01 -38.13 -16.95
N ARG A 282 -11.86 -37.20 -17.39
CA ARG A 282 -12.72 -37.31 -18.58
C ARG A 282 -12.13 -36.55 -19.79
N GLY A 283 -10.89 -36.07 -19.69
CA GLY A 283 -10.19 -35.36 -20.76
C GLY A 283 -10.55 -33.88 -20.90
N ARG A 284 -11.33 -33.28 -19.99
CA ARG A 284 -11.71 -31.86 -20.05
C ARG A 284 -10.63 -30.99 -19.43
N VAL A 285 -10.24 -29.94 -20.15
CA VAL A 285 -9.27 -28.95 -19.67
C VAL A 285 -9.96 -27.96 -18.74
N LEU A 286 -9.58 -27.98 -17.47
CA LEU A 286 -10.02 -27.05 -16.44
C LEU A 286 -8.98 -25.96 -16.25
N HIS A 287 -9.39 -24.71 -16.42
CA HIS A 287 -8.56 -23.54 -16.13
C HIS A 287 -8.55 -23.29 -14.62
N LYS A 288 -7.39 -23.43 -13.98
CA LYS A 288 -7.24 -23.25 -12.52
C LYS A 288 -6.74 -21.86 -12.13
N PHE A 289 -6.04 -21.18 -13.05
CA PHE A 289 -5.50 -19.84 -12.80
C PHE A 289 -6.31 -18.76 -13.53
N GLY A 290 -6.72 -17.71 -12.81
CA GLY A 290 -7.46 -16.58 -13.39
C GLY A 290 -6.60 -15.68 -14.27
N HIS A 291 -7.22 -14.89 -15.15
CA HIS A 291 -6.50 -13.92 -15.98
C HIS A 291 -6.22 -12.59 -15.28
N ASP A 292 -6.88 -12.35 -14.14
CA ASP A 292 -6.70 -11.16 -13.32
C ASP A 292 -5.26 -11.05 -12.81
N ARG A 293 -4.76 -9.81 -12.75
CA ARG A 293 -3.40 -9.52 -12.28
C ARG A 293 -3.47 -8.39 -11.28
N HIS A 294 -2.90 -8.59 -10.10
CA HIS A 294 -2.90 -7.55 -9.08
C HIS A 294 -1.68 -7.64 -8.16
N VAL A 295 -1.37 -6.50 -7.55
CA VAL A 295 -0.42 -6.38 -6.44
C VAL A 295 -1.19 -5.95 -5.20
N ARG A 296 -1.09 -6.74 -4.12
CA ARG A 296 -1.71 -6.45 -2.84
C ARG A 296 -0.68 -6.10 -1.78
N PHE A 297 -0.97 -5.07 -1.00
CA PHE A 297 -0.14 -4.52 0.05
C PHE A 297 -0.86 -4.73 1.39
N GLY A 298 -0.56 -5.86 2.05
CA GLY A 298 -1.21 -6.26 3.30
C GLY A 298 -2.74 -6.22 3.23
N GLU A 299 -3.34 -5.57 4.20
CA GLU A 299 -4.80 -5.35 4.29
C GLU A 299 -5.24 -3.97 3.74
N ARG A 300 -4.30 -3.21 3.16
CA ARG A 300 -4.45 -1.77 2.91
C ARG A 300 -4.94 -1.50 1.48
N ALA A 301 -4.25 -2.03 0.49
CA ALA A 301 -4.59 -1.81 -0.92
C ALA A 301 -4.34 -3.06 -1.79
N ALA A 302 -5.16 -3.24 -2.82
CA ALA A 302 -4.93 -4.18 -3.91
C ALA A 302 -5.12 -3.44 -5.22
N LEU A 303 -4.11 -3.44 -6.08
CA LEU A 303 -4.09 -2.72 -7.34
C LEU A 303 -4.04 -3.71 -8.50
N ALA A 304 -5.08 -3.73 -9.33
CA ALA A 304 -5.08 -4.44 -10.59
C ALA A 304 -4.28 -3.67 -11.63
N LEU A 305 -3.39 -4.36 -12.34
CA LEU A 305 -2.53 -3.79 -13.38
C LEU A 305 -2.81 -4.52 -14.69
N GLY A 306 -3.22 -3.79 -15.74
CA GLY A 306 -3.63 -4.41 -17.02
C GLY A 306 -2.58 -5.35 -17.62
N MET A 307 -1.31 -4.94 -17.61
CA MET A 307 -0.19 -5.76 -18.08
C MET A 307 0.42 -6.66 -17.00
N GLY A 308 -0.01 -6.53 -15.75
CA GLY A 308 0.63 -7.18 -14.61
C GLY A 308 2.00 -6.56 -14.31
N ILE A 309 2.93 -7.37 -13.83
CA ILE A 309 4.26 -6.88 -13.40
C ILE A 309 5.11 -6.36 -14.55
N GLN A 310 4.84 -6.78 -15.79
CA GLN A 310 5.54 -6.27 -16.98
C GLN A 310 5.32 -4.78 -17.23
N THR A 311 4.31 -4.17 -16.60
CA THR A 311 4.16 -2.71 -16.55
C THR A 311 5.47 -2.01 -16.18
N PHE A 312 6.28 -2.59 -15.30
CA PHE A 312 7.51 -1.97 -14.80
C PHE A 312 8.78 -2.33 -15.59
N ALA A 313 8.66 -2.99 -16.74
CA ALA A 313 9.83 -3.44 -17.51
C ALA A 313 10.65 -2.28 -18.08
N ASN A 314 10.00 -1.20 -18.50
CA ASN A 314 10.62 -0.03 -19.12
C ASN A 314 10.77 1.11 -18.11
N ALA A 315 11.78 1.97 -18.29
CA ALA A 315 11.98 3.14 -17.43
C ALA A 315 10.79 4.11 -17.47
N ASN A 316 10.17 4.26 -18.64
CA ASN A 316 8.96 5.03 -18.86
C ASN A 316 7.86 4.12 -19.42
N PHE A 317 6.60 4.40 -19.09
CA PHE A 317 5.50 3.60 -19.60
C PHE A 317 5.31 3.82 -21.10
N PRO A 318 5.31 2.75 -21.91
CA PRO A 318 5.14 2.85 -23.36
C PRO A 318 3.70 3.17 -23.78
N GLU A 319 2.74 2.98 -22.86
CA GLU A 319 1.33 3.26 -23.04
C GLU A 319 0.70 3.61 -21.69
N THR A 320 -0.51 4.16 -21.71
CA THR A 320 -1.26 4.41 -20.48
C THR A 320 -1.79 3.10 -19.91
N ILE A 321 -1.37 2.75 -18.69
CA ILE A 321 -1.76 1.51 -18.02
C ILE A 321 -2.95 1.77 -17.12
N THR A 322 -4.02 1.01 -17.34
CA THR A 322 -5.17 1.00 -16.44
C THR A 322 -4.77 0.44 -15.08
N VAL A 323 -5.07 1.22 -14.04
CA VAL A 323 -4.96 0.81 -12.65
C VAL A 323 -6.36 0.83 -12.04
N ALA A 324 -6.74 -0.25 -11.37
CA ALA A 324 -8.00 -0.31 -10.63
C ALA A 324 -7.75 -0.80 -9.22
N ARG A 325 -8.32 -0.12 -8.22
CA ARG A 325 -8.33 -0.61 -6.84
C ARG A 325 -9.34 -1.75 -6.73
N LEU A 326 -8.88 -2.91 -6.28
CA LEU A 326 -9.73 -4.05 -5.98
C LEU A 326 -10.19 -4.02 -4.52
N PRO A 327 -11.41 -4.50 -4.22
CA PRO A 327 -11.77 -4.86 -2.86
C PRO A 327 -10.78 -5.89 -2.28
N ILE A 328 -10.27 -5.64 -1.07
CA ILE A 328 -9.27 -6.51 -0.44
C ILE A 328 -9.78 -7.94 -0.27
N ALA A 329 -11.06 -8.09 0.09
CA ALA A 329 -11.70 -9.39 0.25
C ALA A 329 -11.69 -10.20 -1.05
N ASP A 330 -11.92 -9.54 -2.19
CA ASP A 330 -11.92 -10.18 -3.51
C ASP A 330 -10.50 -10.62 -3.91
N ALA A 331 -9.51 -9.73 -3.76
CA ALA A 331 -8.12 -10.04 -4.04
C ALA A 331 -7.63 -11.24 -3.20
N LYS A 332 -7.91 -11.23 -1.89
CA LYS A 332 -7.59 -12.34 -0.99
C LYS A 332 -8.28 -13.63 -1.38
N SER A 333 -9.58 -13.59 -1.66
CA SER A 333 -10.35 -14.78 -2.02
C SER A 333 -9.80 -15.47 -3.27
N ARG A 334 -9.30 -14.68 -4.24
CA ARG A 334 -8.62 -15.20 -5.44
C ARG A 334 -7.28 -15.84 -5.10
N GLU A 335 -6.46 -15.16 -4.29
CA GLU A 335 -5.16 -15.67 -3.83
C GLU A 335 -5.30 -16.97 -3.03
N GLU A 336 -6.23 -17.03 -2.09
CA GLU A 336 -6.50 -18.22 -1.26
C GLU A 336 -7.00 -19.40 -2.10
N ARG A 337 -7.86 -19.14 -3.09
CA ARG A 337 -8.29 -20.17 -4.05
C ARG A 337 -7.11 -20.73 -4.82
N ALA A 338 -6.23 -19.88 -5.31
CA ALA A 338 -5.04 -20.28 -6.04
C ALA A 338 -4.05 -21.07 -5.15
N ILE A 339 -3.83 -20.61 -3.91
CA ILE A 339 -2.99 -21.29 -2.92
C ILE A 339 -3.52 -22.69 -2.59
N ARG A 340 -4.84 -22.87 -2.44
CA ARG A 340 -5.44 -24.19 -2.19
C ARG A 340 -5.21 -25.19 -3.32
N THR A 341 -5.09 -24.69 -4.55
CA THR A 341 -4.84 -25.51 -5.74
C THR A 341 -3.37 -25.53 -6.17
N ALA A 342 -2.49 -24.92 -5.39
CA ALA A 342 -1.07 -24.82 -5.71
C ALA A 342 -0.38 -26.18 -5.62
N HIS A 343 0.69 -26.32 -6.39
CA HIS A 343 1.62 -27.44 -6.26
C HIS A 343 2.19 -27.48 -4.84
N ARG A 344 2.31 -28.69 -4.30
CA ARG A 344 2.78 -28.88 -2.93
C ARG A 344 4.28 -28.61 -2.89
N ALA A 345 4.68 -27.63 -2.09
CA ALA A 345 6.09 -27.32 -1.91
C ALA A 345 6.84 -28.51 -1.28
N PRO A 346 8.13 -28.71 -1.64
CA PRO A 346 8.99 -29.68 -0.96
C PRO A 346 9.18 -29.28 0.52
N ARG A 347 9.69 -30.21 1.36
CA ARG A 347 9.81 -30.01 2.82
C ARG A 347 10.60 -28.75 3.24
N GLY A 348 11.53 -28.27 2.42
CA GLY A 348 12.28 -27.03 2.66
C GLY A 348 11.74 -25.77 1.97
N GLY A 349 10.64 -25.89 1.22
CA GLY A 349 10.07 -24.83 0.40
C GLY A 349 10.71 -24.72 -0.99
N TRP A 350 10.05 -24.02 -1.90
CA TRP A 350 10.52 -23.84 -3.28
C TRP A 350 11.87 -23.13 -3.38
N MET A 351 12.17 -22.22 -2.44
CA MET A 351 13.43 -21.47 -2.41
C MET A 351 14.64 -22.30 -1.96
N SER A 352 14.43 -23.47 -1.37
CA SER A 352 15.51 -24.39 -0.97
C SER A 352 15.64 -25.59 -1.92
N TRP A 353 14.80 -25.67 -2.95
CA TRP A 353 14.74 -26.82 -3.84
C TRP A 353 15.96 -26.85 -4.74
N ARG A 354 16.71 -27.94 -4.73
CA ARG A 354 17.78 -28.18 -5.71
C ARG A 354 17.27 -29.20 -6.72
N PRO A 355 17.47 -28.98 -8.03
CA PRO A 355 17.32 -30.07 -8.99
C PRO A 355 18.20 -31.24 -8.55
N SER A 356 17.65 -32.45 -8.53
CA SER A 356 18.47 -33.65 -8.47
C SER A 356 19.34 -33.67 -9.73
N GLU A 357 20.66 -33.68 -9.54
CA GLU A 357 21.66 -33.78 -10.62
C GLU A 357 21.43 -34.99 -11.53
#